data_AF-A0A7X6PFP1-F1
#
_entry.id   AF-A0A7X6PFP1-F1
#
_cell.length_a   1.000
_cell.length_b   1.000
_cell.length_c   1.000
_cell.angle_alpha   90.00
_cell.angle_beta   90.00
_cell.angle_gamma   90.00
#
_symmetry.space_group_name_H-M   'P 1'
#
loop_
_entity.id
_entity.type
_entity.pdbx_description
1 polymer ?
#
loop_
_entity_poly.entity_id
_entity_poly.type
_entity_poly.pdbx_seq_one_letter_code
_entity_poly.pdbx_strand_id
1 'polypeptide(L)' 'TKVMDDRDNLFFEDAQWYLSLCYLKTSEKDKAVNTLKAVKESGSVYSRNAGKILKKIRL' A
#
# COMPACT_ATOMS: atom_id res chain seq x y z
N THR A 1 12.69 24.65 13.58
CA THR A 1 12.52 23.21 13.89
C THR A 1 12.29 22.50 12.57
N LYS A 2 13.29 21.78 12.04
CA LYS A 2 13.22 21.15 10.71
C LYS A 2 12.48 19.83 10.88
N VAL A 3 11.17 19.85 10.61
CA VAL A 3 10.28 18.70 10.80
C VAL A 3 10.35 17.83 9.54
N MET A 4 10.89 16.61 9.72
CA MET A 4 10.69 15.42 8.90
C MET A 4 11.15 15.48 7.43
N ASP A 5 12.42 15.13 7.21
CA ASP A 5 12.90 14.61 5.91
C ASP A 5 13.30 13.12 6.07
N ASP A 6 12.73 12.44 7.06
CA ASP A 6 12.84 10.98 7.21
C ASP A 6 11.69 10.34 6.43
N ARG A 7 11.93 10.17 5.13
CA ARG A 7 11.11 9.32 4.25
C ARG A 7 11.11 7.84 4.67
N ASP A 8 11.89 7.48 5.69
CA ASP A 8 11.88 6.19 6.40
C ASP A 8 11.05 6.26 7.68
N ASN A 9 9.84 6.83 7.59
CA ASN A 9 8.95 6.80 8.73
C ASN A 9 8.55 5.33 8.96
N LEU A 10 9.00 4.74 10.06
CA LEU A 10 8.95 3.29 10.37
C LEU A 10 7.57 2.66 10.11
N PHE A 11 6.51 3.46 10.22
CA PHE A 11 5.11 3.01 10.09
C PHE A 11 4.46 3.37 8.74
N PHE A 12 5.16 4.04 7.83
CA PHE A 12 4.55 4.51 6.59
C PHE A 12 4.12 3.36 5.69
N GLU A 13 4.98 2.35 5.54
CA GLU A 13 4.69 1.18 4.71
C GLU A 13 3.55 0.35 5.31
N ASP A 14 3.55 0.17 6.64
CA ASP A 14 2.47 -0.48 7.37
C ASP A 14 1.14 0.27 7.18
N ALA A 15 1.16 1.60 7.34
CA ALA A 15 -0.03 2.43 7.18
C ALA A 15 -0.58 2.35 5.75
N GLN A 16 0.27 2.42 4.72
CA GLN A 16 -0.14 2.26 3.34
C GLN A 16 -0.71 0.86 3.07
N TRP A 17 -0.10 -0.18 3.65
CA TRP A 17 -0.61 -1.53 3.54
C TRP A 17 -2.02 -1.67 4.12
N TYR A 18 -2.23 -1.27 5.38
CA TYR A 18 -3.54 -1.37 6.01
C TYR A 18 -4.58 -0.49 5.33
N LEU A 19 -4.21 0.71 4.90
CA LEU A 19 -5.12 1.59 4.14
C LEU A 19 -5.59 0.93 2.84
N SER A 20 -4.69 0.24 2.13
CA SER A 20 -5.05 -0.48 0.91
C SER A 20 -6.07 -1.60 1.16
N LEU A 21 -5.96 -2.29 2.31
CA LEU A 21 -6.90 -3.33 2.72
C LEU A 21 -8.25 -2.74 3.12
N CYS A 22 -8.27 -1.60 3.81
CA CYS A 22 -9.49 -0.86 4.11
C CYS A 22 -10.23 -0.49 2.82
N TYR A 23 -9.54 0.06 1.83
CA TYR A 23 -10.15 0.38 0.53
C TYR A 23 -10.75 -0.85 -0.18
N LEU A 24 -10.13 -2.04 -0.05
CA LEU A 24 -10.73 -3.28 -0.57
C LEU A 24 -12.02 -3.64 0.18
N LYS A 25 -12.06 -3.42 1.49
CA LYS A 25 -13.22 -3.72 2.35
C LYS A 25 -14.35 -2.72 2.18
N THR A 26 -14.05 -1.46 1.85
CA THR A 26 -15.03 -0.39 1.63
C THR A 26 -15.48 -0.28 0.16
N SER A 27 -15.11 -1.24 -0.69
CA SER A 27 -15.41 -1.25 -2.13
C SER A 27 -14.83 -0.07 -2.92
N GLU A 28 -13.83 0.62 -2.37
CA GLU A 28 -13.09 1.71 -3.03
C GLU A 28 -11.97 1.14 -3.91
N LYS A 29 -12.37 0.34 -4.91
CA LYS A 29 -11.48 -0.50 -5.73
C LYS A 29 -10.33 0.28 -6.39
N ASP A 30 -10.59 1.44 -6.97
CA ASP A 30 -9.55 2.24 -7.65
C ASP A 30 -8.50 2.76 -6.68
N LYS A 31 -8.94 3.22 -5.49
CA LYS A 31 -8.04 3.66 -4.42
C LYS A 31 -7.20 2.48 -3.92
N ALA A 32 -7.83 1.32 -3.69
CA ALA A 32 -7.13 0.11 -3.30
C ALA A 32 -6.06 -0.28 -4.34
N VAL A 33 -6.40 -0.29 -5.62
CA VAL A 33 -5.46 -0.64 -6.70
C VAL A 33 -4.29 0.34 -6.74
N ASN A 34 -4.53 1.63 -6.61
CA ASN A 34 -3.47 2.63 -6.64
C ASN A 34 -2.55 2.52 -5.42
N THR A 35 -3.10 2.36 -4.21
CA THR A 35 -2.28 2.16 -3.00
C THR A 35 -1.50 0.84 -3.06
N LEU A 36 -2.11 -0.26 -3.54
CA LEU A 36 -1.42 -1.53 -3.70
C LEU A 36 -0.29 -1.48 -4.73
N LYS A 37 -0.40 -0.67 -5.79
CA LYS A 37 0.72 -0.46 -6.73
C LYS A 37 1.90 0.23 -6.05
N ALA A 38 1.64 1.28 -5.27
CA ALA A 38 2.67 1.96 -4.50
C ALA A 38 3.36 1.00 -3.50
N VAL A 39 2.59 0.21 -2.75
CA VAL A 39 3.13 -0.79 -1.81
C VAL A 39 3.92 -1.89 -2.53
N LYS A 40 3.49 -2.29 -3.74
CA LYS A 40 4.23 -3.25 -4.56
C LYS A 40 5.59 -2.70 -4.99
N GLU A 41 5.68 -1.41 -5.26
CA GLU A 41 6.89 -0.74 -5.75
C GLU A 41 7.81 -0.24 -4.64
N SER A 42 7.34 -0.19 -3.38
CA SER A 42 8.13 0.34 -2.25
C SER A 42 9.31 -0.55 -1.82
N GLY A 43 9.30 -1.85 -2.15
CA GLY A 43 10.27 -2.80 -1.65
C GLY A 43 9.98 -3.30 -0.22
N SER A 44 8.86 -2.88 0.37
CA SER A 44 8.38 -3.34 1.68
C SER A 44 8.22 -4.85 1.78
N VAL A 45 8.13 -5.34 3.01
CA VAL A 45 7.72 -6.72 3.34
C VAL A 45 6.38 -7.10 2.69
N TYR A 46 5.53 -6.12 2.37
CA TYR A 46 4.21 -6.31 1.77
C TYR A 46 4.23 -6.35 0.23
N SER A 47 5.32 -5.98 -0.44
CA SER A 47 5.35 -5.83 -1.90
C SER A 47 4.92 -7.10 -2.64
N ARG A 48 5.35 -8.28 -2.15
CA ARG A 48 4.96 -9.58 -2.72
C ARG A 48 3.45 -9.84 -2.56
N ASN A 49 2.87 -9.48 -1.42
CA ASN A 49 1.45 -9.67 -1.14
C ASN A 49 0.60 -8.69 -1.96
N ALA A 50 1.02 -7.44 -2.07
CA ALA A 50 0.36 -6.44 -2.91
C ALA A 50 0.30 -6.90 -4.37
N GLY A 51 1.40 -7.46 -4.91
CA GLY A 51 1.41 -8.05 -6.25
C GLY A 51 0.44 -9.22 -6.44
N LYS A 52 0.26 -10.09 -5.43
CA LYS A 52 -0.71 -11.19 -5.48
C LYS A 52 -2.15 -10.68 -5.49
N ILE A 53 -2.46 -9.70 -4.65
CA ILE A 53 -3.79 -9.09 -4.58
C ILE A 53 -4.12 -8.40 -5.91
N LEU A 54 -3.21 -7.60 -6.46
CA LEU A 54 -3.39 -6.92 -7.75
C LEU A 54 -3.68 -7.89 -8.90
N LYS A 55 -3.03 -9.07 -8.90
CA LYS A 55 -3.33 -10.12 -9.89
C LYS A 55 -4.77 -10.64 -9.74
N LYS A 56 -5.22 -10.90 -8.50
CA LYS A 56 -6.59 -11.38 -8.23
C LYS A 56 -7.68 -10.37 -8.57
N ILE A 57 -7.39 -9.07 -8.47
CA ILE A 57 -8.35 -8.01 -8.79
C ILE A 57 -8.56 -7.84 -10.30
N ARG A 58 -7.53 -8.19 -11.10
CA ARG A 58 -7.55 -8.13 -12.56
C ARG A 58 -8.13 -9.38 -13.22
N LEU A 59 -8.24 -10.48 -12.47
CA LEU A 59 -9.01 -11.66 -12.84
C LEU A 59 -10.50 -11.40 -12.56
#